data_AF-A0A2E1XT25-F1
#
_entry.id   AF-A0A2E1XT25-F1
#
_cell.length_a   1.000
_cell.length_b   1.000
_cell.length_c   1.000
_cell.angle_alpha   90.00
_cell.angle_beta   90.00
_cell.angle_gamma   90.00
#
_symmetry.space_group_name_H-M   'P 1'
#
loop_
_entity.id
_entity.type
_entity.pdbx_description
1 polymer ?
#
loop_
_entity_poly.entity_id
_entity_poly.type
_entity_poly.pdbx_seq_one_letter_code
_entity_poly.pdbx_strand_id
1 'polypeptide(L)'
;MLHKTTHRKFYLFFLSSLAASICLGKFPMSVSLIGLTANFFLERDLLQKWSTIKKKKYLPIVLSGLFLVELIWLPFSEDIFIGLNVLRIKLPLLLLPIIIGSTPSLSKKELKIVVITYFAGLLVSTIWVYLVSVDLLTTTKNSGTVRDASVFMSHIRYSILLSFSIMFLIYLSIKANLNKVLSSVLLIWLGFILFKLATLTAICGLFVAILSCLPFLLKNNKNIYNKQLLTVIVIFIISAIAYLTHTVKDFYLVKNEKRSSKKESVKGEKYLNDLNDHTTENGYYLWENIAPIELEKAWNNRSNLLFRGLDHKGQMLKATIYRFLTSKGLDKDSAGLSQLSNKEIALIESGETSFIHYNNLEKRIRSFLYE
;
A
#
# COMPACT_ATOMS: atom_id res chain seq x y z
N MET A 1 22.58 41.81 -3.96
CA MET A 1 21.41 41.25 -3.23
C MET A 1 20.32 40.97 -4.25
N LEU A 2 19.78 39.77 -4.33
CA LEU A 2 18.71 39.46 -5.29
C LEU A 2 17.43 40.23 -4.92
N HIS A 3 16.66 40.64 -5.92
CA HIS A 3 15.40 41.34 -5.70
C HIS A 3 14.37 40.43 -5.01
N LYS A 4 13.46 40.98 -4.19
CA LYS A 4 12.43 40.21 -3.46
C LYS A 4 11.58 39.32 -4.37
N THR A 5 11.33 39.78 -5.60
CA THR A 5 10.61 39.01 -6.63
C THR A 5 11.37 37.75 -7.08
N THR A 6 12.71 37.81 -7.13
CA THR A 6 13.56 36.69 -7.48
C THR A 6 13.58 35.64 -6.36
N HIS A 7 13.68 36.07 -5.09
CA HIS A 7 13.55 35.17 -3.94
C HIS A 7 12.18 34.48 -3.88
N ARG A 8 11.10 35.18 -4.25
CA ARG A 8 9.76 34.57 -4.37
C ARG A 8 9.71 33.49 -5.46
N LYS A 9 10.31 33.74 -6.64
CA LYS A 9 10.38 32.74 -7.72
C LYS A 9 11.15 31.49 -7.29
N PHE A 10 12.31 31.65 -6.65
CA PHE A 10 13.08 30.53 -6.11
C PHE A 10 12.30 29.77 -5.03
N TYR A 11 11.64 30.47 -4.11
CA TYR A 11 10.78 29.86 -3.10
C TYR A 11 9.69 28.99 -3.75
N LEU A 12 8.98 29.52 -4.75
CA LEU A 12 7.95 28.77 -5.46
C LEU A 12 8.52 27.57 -6.21
N PHE A 13 9.65 27.73 -6.89
CA PHE A 13 10.32 26.64 -7.60
C PHE A 13 10.66 25.48 -6.65
N PHE A 14 11.33 25.76 -5.54
CA PHE A 14 11.69 24.71 -4.59
C PHE A 14 10.49 24.16 -3.81
N LEU A 15 9.45 24.96 -3.57
CA LEU A 15 8.21 24.47 -2.95
C LEU A 15 7.44 23.52 -3.90
N SER A 16 7.32 23.88 -5.17
CA SER A 16 6.72 23.03 -6.20
C SER A 16 7.54 21.76 -6.45
N SER A 17 8.87 21.90 -6.50
CA SER A 17 9.79 20.77 -6.57
C SER A 17 9.62 19.85 -5.36
N LEU A 18 9.51 20.40 -4.15
CA LEU A 18 9.26 19.61 -2.94
C LEU A 18 7.93 18.86 -3.04
N ALA A 19 6.87 19.51 -3.50
CA ALA A 19 5.56 18.91 -3.66
C ALA A 19 5.59 17.69 -4.61
N ALA A 20 6.25 17.81 -5.77
CA ALA A 20 6.46 16.68 -6.68
C ALA A 20 7.36 15.59 -6.05
N SER A 21 8.43 16.02 -5.38
CA SER A 21 9.45 15.14 -4.79
C SER A 21 8.94 14.26 -3.67
N ILE A 22 7.86 14.67 -2.98
CA ILE A 22 7.19 13.80 -1.99
C ILE A 22 6.83 12.45 -2.61
N CYS A 23 6.48 12.40 -3.89
CA CYS A 23 6.12 11.17 -4.60
C CYS A 23 7.32 10.44 -5.22
N LEU A 24 8.42 11.16 -5.48
CA LEU A 24 9.57 10.69 -6.28
C LEU A 24 10.78 10.22 -5.44
N GLY A 25 10.70 10.35 -4.11
CA GLY A 25 11.65 9.72 -3.18
C GLY A 25 12.51 10.69 -2.37
N LYS A 26 13.45 10.12 -1.60
CA LYS A 26 14.21 10.86 -0.57
C LYS A 26 15.16 11.91 -1.18
N PHE A 27 15.91 11.55 -2.23
CA PHE A 27 16.90 12.44 -2.84
C PHE A 27 16.32 13.75 -3.38
N PRO A 28 15.31 13.75 -4.27
CA PRO A 28 14.75 15.00 -4.80
C PRO A 28 14.05 15.83 -3.70
N MET A 29 13.52 15.16 -2.67
CA MET A 29 12.94 15.82 -1.49
C MET A 29 14.01 16.58 -0.70
N SER A 30 15.17 15.95 -0.45
CA SER A 30 16.30 16.59 0.23
C SER A 30 16.84 17.79 -0.56
N VAL A 31 17.01 17.68 -1.88
CA VAL A 31 17.47 18.78 -2.74
C VAL A 31 16.49 19.97 -2.66
N SER A 32 15.19 19.69 -2.74
CA SER A 32 14.15 20.72 -2.66
C SER A 32 14.13 21.42 -1.30
N LEU A 33 14.30 20.66 -0.22
CA LEU A 33 14.36 21.20 1.15
C LEU A 33 15.60 22.08 1.35
N ILE A 34 16.78 21.61 0.92
CA ILE A 34 18.03 22.39 1.00
C ILE A 34 17.88 23.70 0.23
N GLY A 35 17.29 23.66 -0.98
CA GLY A 35 17.03 24.85 -1.77
C GLY A 35 16.08 25.85 -1.09
N LEU A 36 14.99 25.37 -0.47
CA LEU A 36 14.09 26.20 0.33
C LEU A 36 14.82 26.86 1.51
N THR A 37 15.62 26.08 2.25
CA THR A 37 16.37 26.57 3.41
C THR A 37 17.44 27.58 3.00
N ALA A 38 18.20 27.31 1.95
CA ALA A 38 19.19 28.23 1.42
C ALA A 38 18.55 29.55 0.98
N ASN A 39 17.46 29.49 0.21
CA ASN A 39 16.74 30.70 -0.21
C ASN A 39 16.19 31.50 0.99
N PHE A 40 15.70 30.79 2.02
CA PHE A 40 15.22 31.42 3.25
C PHE A 40 16.32 32.22 3.97
N PHE A 41 17.53 31.67 4.11
CA PHE A 41 18.63 32.39 4.76
C PHE A 41 19.19 33.52 3.88
N LEU A 42 19.20 33.34 2.55
CA LEU A 42 19.71 34.35 1.61
C LEU A 42 18.81 35.59 1.49
N GLU A 43 17.50 35.45 1.70
CA GLU A 43 16.54 36.57 1.65
C GLU A 43 16.77 37.59 2.79
N ARG A 44 17.40 37.19 3.91
CA ARG A 44 17.83 38.03 5.06
C ARG A 44 16.79 38.95 5.73
N ASP A 45 15.53 38.95 5.30
CA ASP A 45 14.47 39.80 5.84
C ASP A 45 13.82 39.24 7.12
N LEU A 46 14.61 39.16 8.20
CA LEU A 46 14.20 38.53 9.47
C LEU A 46 13.06 39.29 10.18
N LEU A 47 13.04 40.62 10.08
CA LEU A 47 12.00 41.46 10.69
C LEU A 47 10.63 41.22 10.04
N GLN A 48 10.56 41.17 8.70
CA GLN A 48 9.32 40.88 7.99
C GLN A 48 8.83 39.45 8.26
N LYS A 49 9.76 38.49 8.35
CA LYS A 49 9.48 37.08 8.70
C LYS A 49 8.87 36.94 10.09
N TRP A 50 9.45 37.61 11.08
CA TRP A 50 8.94 37.61 12.45
C TRP A 50 7.56 38.27 12.54
N SER A 51 7.36 39.40 11.88
CA SER A 51 6.04 40.06 11.78
C SER A 51 4.98 39.13 11.19
N THR A 52 5.33 38.34 10.16
CA THR A 52 4.42 37.37 9.53
C THR A 52 4.07 36.22 10.48
N ILE A 53 5.03 35.73 11.26
CA ILE A 53 4.78 34.70 12.28
C ILE A 53 3.82 35.22 13.36
N LYS A 54 4.00 36.45 13.84
CA LYS A 54 3.07 37.10 14.79
C LYS A 54 1.66 37.20 14.23
N LYS A 55 1.52 37.63 12.96
CA LYS A 55 0.23 37.69 12.26
C LYS A 55 -0.47 36.33 12.18
N LYS A 56 0.30 35.24 12.06
CA LYS A 56 -0.21 33.85 12.06
C LYS A 56 -0.32 33.25 13.48
N LYS A 57 -0.40 34.08 14.53
CA LYS A 57 -0.56 33.67 15.94
C LYS A 57 0.48 32.64 16.40
N TYR A 58 1.73 32.76 15.93
CA TYR A 58 2.84 31.87 16.29
C TYR A 58 2.66 30.37 15.94
N LEU A 59 1.64 30.02 15.16
CA LEU A 59 1.38 28.64 14.73
C LEU A 59 2.59 27.95 14.06
N PRO A 60 3.41 28.63 13.24
CA PRO A 60 4.66 28.06 12.73
C PRO A 60 5.63 27.58 13.81
N ILE A 61 5.75 28.33 14.91
CA ILE A 61 6.65 28.00 16.03
C ILE A 61 6.11 26.80 16.79
N VAL A 62 4.79 26.77 17.05
CA VAL A 62 4.15 25.65 17.75
C VAL A 62 4.34 24.34 16.99
N LEU A 63 4.13 24.34 15.68
CA LEU A 63 4.36 23.16 14.84
C LEU A 63 5.83 22.72 14.82
N SER A 64 6.75 23.69 14.81
CA SER A 64 8.20 23.44 14.91
C SER A 64 8.60 22.93 16.29
N GLY A 65 7.82 23.25 17.32
CA GLY A 65 8.03 22.82 18.70
C GLY A 65 8.03 21.30 18.87
N LEU A 66 7.33 20.56 18.00
CA LEU A 66 7.37 19.10 17.98
C LEU A 66 8.80 18.56 17.80
N PHE A 67 9.61 19.22 16.98
CA PHE A 67 11.03 18.89 16.83
C PHE A 67 11.84 19.26 18.07
N LEU A 68 11.51 20.39 18.71
CA LEU A 68 12.22 20.87 19.90
C LEU A 68 12.04 19.93 21.09
N VAL A 69 10.87 19.28 21.23
CA VAL A 69 10.65 18.26 22.27
C VAL A 69 11.67 17.14 22.15
N GLU A 70 11.91 16.63 20.94
CA GLU A 70 12.89 15.57 20.72
C GLU A 70 14.33 16.05 20.89
N LEU A 71 14.61 17.30 20.52
CA LEU A 71 15.92 17.92 20.73
C LEU A 71 16.25 18.05 22.22
N ILE A 72 15.28 18.46 23.04
CA ILE A 72 15.42 18.61 24.49
C ILE A 72 15.60 17.24 25.17
N TRP A 73 14.99 16.19 24.62
CA TRP A 73 15.11 14.84 25.18
C TRP A 73 16.40 14.11 24.80
N LEU A 74 17.13 14.58 23.77
CA LEU A 74 18.36 13.94 23.27
C LEU A 74 19.43 13.71 24.37
N PRO A 75 19.73 14.65 25.28
CA PRO A 75 20.74 14.44 26.33
C PRO A 75 20.39 13.32 27.32
N PHE A 76 19.12 12.91 27.39
CA PHE A 76 18.64 11.84 28.25
C PHE A 76 18.59 10.48 27.54
N SER A 77 19.02 10.41 26.27
CA SER A 77 19.06 9.16 25.51
C SER A 77 20.34 8.38 25.77
N GLU A 78 20.23 7.05 25.82
CA GLU A 78 21.38 6.14 26.00
C GLU A 78 22.34 6.17 24.80
N ASP A 79 21.81 6.37 23.59
CA ASP A 79 22.58 6.44 22.35
C ASP A 79 22.34 7.76 21.61
N ILE A 80 23.27 8.69 21.82
CA ILE A 80 23.25 10.02 21.20
C ILE A 80 23.41 9.92 19.67
N PHE A 81 24.17 8.96 19.13
CA PHE A 81 24.39 8.83 17.69
C PHE A 81 23.10 8.45 16.97
N ILE A 82 22.36 7.49 17.52
CA ILE A 82 21.05 7.11 17.01
C ILE A 82 20.08 8.31 17.14
N GLY A 83 20.07 8.98 18.29
CA GLY A 83 19.22 10.16 18.52
C GLY A 83 19.49 11.29 17.51
N LEU A 84 20.75 11.61 17.22
CA LEU A 84 21.13 12.60 16.21
C LEU A 84 20.66 12.19 14.80
N ASN A 85 20.73 10.90 14.47
CA ASN A 85 20.22 10.41 13.19
C ASN A 85 18.69 10.56 13.09
N VAL A 86 17.96 10.33 14.18
CA VAL A 86 16.50 10.55 14.24
C VAL A 86 16.17 12.03 14.05
N LEU A 87 16.88 12.94 14.73
CA LEU A 87 16.72 14.38 14.55
C LEU A 87 17.02 14.80 13.10
N ARG A 88 18.10 14.29 12.49
CA ARG A 88 18.40 14.57 11.08
C ARG A 88 17.25 14.18 10.15
N ILE A 89 16.62 13.03 10.36
CA ILE A 89 15.48 12.57 9.55
C ILE A 89 14.24 13.45 9.77
N LYS A 90 14.05 13.97 10.98
CA LYS A 90 12.92 14.81 11.37
C LYS A 90 13.16 16.31 11.22
N LEU A 91 14.34 16.72 10.78
CA LEU A 91 14.69 18.12 10.47
C LEU A 91 13.64 18.86 9.60
N PRO A 92 12.97 18.22 8.62
CA PRO A 92 11.90 18.88 7.86
C PRO A 92 10.74 19.37 8.75
N LEU A 93 10.48 18.72 9.90
CA LEU A 93 9.45 19.12 10.87
C LEU A 93 9.78 20.45 11.55
N LEU A 94 11.07 20.79 11.69
CA LEU A 94 11.53 22.09 12.16
C LEU A 94 11.48 23.12 11.02
N LEU A 95 12.05 22.77 9.87
CA LEU A 95 12.32 23.74 8.80
C LEU A 95 11.05 24.16 8.05
N LEU A 96 10.20 23.22 7.67
CA LEU A 96 9.06 23.50 6.80
C LEU A 96 8.03 24.44 7.45
N PRO A 97 7.60 24.24 8.72
CA PRO A 97 6.65 25.15 9.34
C PRO A 97 7.22 26.57 9.44
N ILE A 98 8.50 26.73 9.79
CA ILE A 98 9.15 28.06 9.88
C ILE A 98 9.21 28.72 8.51
N ILE A 99 9.71 28.02 7.48
CA ILE A 99 9.92 28.58 6.15
C ILE A 99 8.57 28.97 5.52
N ILE A 100 7.60 28.05 5.49
CA ILE A 100 6.27 28.31 4.91
C ILE A 100 5.48 29.30 5.77
N GLY A 101 5.65 29.22 7.08
CA GLY A 101 4.96 30.07 8.06
C GLY A 101 5.41 31.51 8.05
N SER A 102 6.69 31.78 7.83
CA SER A 102 7.26 33.13 7.79
C SER A 102 7.17 33.80 6.42
N THR A 103 6.95 33.02 5.35
CA THR A 103 6.78 33.53 3.99
C THR A 103 5.36 34.10 3.79
N PRO A 104 5.18 35.18 2.99
CA PRO A 104 3.86 35.67 2.59
C PRO A 104 3.00 34.57 1.98
N SER A 105 1.68 34.66 2.20
CA SER A 105 0.72 33.66 1.71
C SER A 105 0.82 33.45 0.20
N LEU A 106 0.53 32.22 -0.23
CA LEU A 106 0.47 31.89 -1.65
C LEU A 106 -0.78 32.51 -2.28
N SER A 107 -0.62 33.16 -3.42
CA SER A 107 -1.72 33.55 -4.29
C SER A 107 -2.41 32.31 -4.87
N LYS A 108 -3.65 32.46 -5.36
CA LYS A 108 -4.39 31.36 -5.98
C LYS A 108 -3.65 30.75 -7.18
N LYS A 109 -2.93 31.56 -7.96
CA LYS A 109 -2.14 31.10 -9.11
C LYS A 109 -0.94 30.25 -8.66
N GLU A 110 -0.21 30.71 -7.65
CA GLU A 110 0.94 29.98 -7.10
C GLU A 110 0.51 28.66 -6.46
N LEU A 111 -0.59 28.66 -5.69
CA LEU A 111 -1.16 27.45 -5.11
C LEU A 111 -1.53 26.42 -6.20
N LYS A 112 -2.15 26.88 -7.29
CA LYS A 112 -2.50 26.02 -8.44
C LYS A 112 -1.26 25.34 -9.03
N ILE A 113 -0.14 26.07 -9.15
CA ILE A 113 1.13 25.50 -9.65
C ILE A 113 1.66 24.42 -8.70
N VAL A 114 1.66 24.66 -7.39
CA VAL A 114 2.08 23.66 -6.39
C VAL A 114 1.21 22.40 -6.45
N VAL A 115 -0.10 22.55 -6.59
CA VAL A 115 -1.03 21.41 -6.69
C VAL A 115 -0.84 20.64 -8.01
N ILE A 116 -0.67 21.32 -9.14
CA ILE A 116 -0.42 20.66 -10.44
C ILE A 116 0.90 19.89 -10.40
N THR A 117 1.97 20.50 -9.86
CA THR A 117 3.28 19.85 -9.75
C THR A 117 3.26 18.65 -8.81
N TYR A 118 2.50 18.71 -7.71
CA TYR A 118 2.22 17.55 -6.86
C TYR A 118 1.60 16.38 -7.64
N PHE A 119 0.49 16.62 -8.35
CA PHE A 119 -0.18 15.56 -9.13
C PHE A 119 0.66 15.06 -10.31
N ALA A 120 1.47 15.93 -10.93
CA ALA A 120 2.43 15.51 -11.94
C ALA A 120 3.48 14.56 -11.37
N GLY A 121 4.06 14.89 -10.20
CA GLY A 121 4.99 13.99 -9.50
C GLY A 121 4.34 12.67 -9.08
N LEU A 122 3.08 12.71 -8.64
CA LEU A 122 2.31 11.51 -8.30
C LEU A 122 2.06 10.62 -9.53
N LEU A 123 1.73 11.20 -10.67
CA LEU A 123 1.55 10.47 -11.93
C LEU A 123 2.83 9.78 -12.38
N VAL A 124 3.95 10.50 -12.41
CA VAL A 124 5.26 9.92 -12.74
C VAL A 124 5.57 8.75 -11.80
N SER A 125 5.34 8.96 -10.50
CA SER A 125 5.56 7.92 -9.48
C SER A 125 4.67 6.68 -9.69
N THR A 126 3.37 6.88 -9.92
CA THR A 126 2.41 5.76 -10.09
C THR A 126 2.61 4.99 -11.39
N ILE A 127 2.97 5.67 -12.48
CA ILE A 127 3.35 5.03 -13.75
C ILE A 127 4.60 4.17 -13.56
N TRP A 128 5.60 4.69 -12.86
CA TRP A 128 6.81 3.91 -12.57
C TRP A 128 6.51 2.67 -11.74
N VAL A 129 5.73 2.81 -10.64
CA VAL A 129 5.28 1.67 -9.82
C VAL A 129 4.52 0.65 -10.66
N TYR A 130 3.67 1.13 -11.58
CA TYR A 130 2.96 0.24 -12.50
C TYR A 130 3.91 -0.53 -13.42
N LEU A 131 4.85 0.15 -14.08
CA LEU A 131 5.81 -0.49 -14.99
C LEU A 131 6.67 -1.56 -14.28
N VAL A 132 7.10 -1.26 -13.06
CA VAL A 132 7.82 -2.21 -12.20
C VAL A 132 6.93 -3.41 -11.86
N SER A 133 5.65 -3.19 -11.55
CA SER A 133 4.70 -4.27 -11.23
C SER A 133 4.24 -5.12 -12.43
N VAL A 134 4.74 -4.86 -13.64
CA VAL A 134 4.51 -5.68 -14.86
C VAL A 134 5.86 -6.25 -15.35
N ASP A 135 6.90 -6.22 -14.50
CA ASP A 135 8.25 -6.71 -14.80
C ASP A 135 8.91 -6.04 -16.03
N LEU A 136 8.38 -4.89 -16.45
CA LEU A 136 8.91 -4.09 -17.56
C LEU A 136 10.12 -3.25 -17.14
N LEU A 137 10.30 -3.05 -15.83
CA LEU A 137 11.44 -2.39 -15.21
C LEU A 137 11.99 -3.27 -14.10
N THR A 138 13.31 -3.42 -14.04
CA THR A 138 14.01 -4.21 -13.01
C THR A 138 13.87 -3.57 -11.63
N THR A 139 13.45 -4.35 -10.63
CA THR A 139 13.51 -3.95 -9.22
C THR A 139 14.93 -4.11 -8.69
N THR A 140 15.32 -3.25 -7.74
CA THR A 140 16.55 -3.45 -6.93
C THR A 140 16.33 -4.39 -5.74
N LYS A 141 15.10 -4.89 -5.56
CA LYS A 141 14.67 -5.75 -4.47
C LYS A 141 14.11 -7.05 -5.05
N ASN A 142 14.68 -8.17 -4.62
CA ASN A 142 14.33 -9.52 -5.06
C ASN A 142 13.56 -10.29 -3.97
N SER A 143 12.50 -9.71 -3.37
CA SER A 143 11.67 -10.47 -2.42
C SER A 143 10.52 -11.21 -3.10
N GLY A 144 10.26 -10.96 -4.39
CA GLY A 144 9.16 -11.59 -5.14
C GLY A 144 7.76 -11.17 -4.69
N THR A 145 7.64 -10.10 -3.89
CA THR A 145 6.36 -9.62 -3.36
C THR A 145 5.94 -8.28 -3.97
N VAL A 146 4.63 -8.03 -4.06
CA VAL A 146 4.02 -6.77 -4.54
C VAL A 146 4.56 -5.52 -3.81
N ARG A 147 5.14 -5.71 -2.62
CA ARG A 147 5.75 -4.66 -1.79
C ARG A 147 6.98 -4.03 -2.46
N ASP A 148 7.68 -4.79 -3.31
CA ASP A 148 8.88 -4.33 -4.00
C ASP A 148 8.57 -3.35 -5.14
N ALA A 149 7.31 -3.31 -5.61
CA ALA A 149 6.87 -2.35 -6.62
C ALA A 149 6.96 -0.89 -6.12
N SER A 150 6.95 -0.66 -4.81
CA SER A 150 7.15 0.67 -4.22
C SER A 150 8.62 1.10 -4.22
N VAL A 151 9.12 1.55 -5.38
CA VAL A 151 10.54 1.87 -5.58
C VAL A 151 10.98 3.13 -4.84
N PHE A 152 10.20 4.21 -4.89
CA PHE A 152 10.61 5.52 -4.37
C PHE A 152 10.50 5.67 -2.85
N MET A 153 9.60 4.91 -2.23
CA MET A 153 9.36 4.98 -0.79
C MET A 153 8.79 3.66 -0.26
N SER A 154 8.68 3.53 1.06
CA SER A 154 8.09 2.32 1.64
C SER A 154 6.62 2.22 1.24
N HIS A 155 6.19 0.99 0.95
CA HIS A 155 4.81 0.67 0.59
C HIS A 155 3.77 1.31 1.53
N ILE A 156 4.03 1.32 2.85
CA ILE A 156 3.16 1.96 3.86
C ILE A 156 3.03 3.46 3.63
N ARG A 157 4.15 4.17 3.45
CA ARG A 157 4.14 5.63 3.20
C ARG A 157 3.44 5.95 1.88
N TYR A 158 3.69 5.12 0.87
CA TYR A 158 3.10 5.30 -0.46
C TYR A 158 1.58 5.14 -0.41
N SER A 159 1.10 4.15 0.34
CA SER A 159 -0.31 3.86 0.56
C SER A 159 -1.05 5.05 1.15
N ILE A 160 -0.50 5.65 2.22
CA ILE A 160 -1.09 6.83 2.87
C ILE A 160 -1.11 8.02 1.90
N LEU A 161 -0.03 8.20 1.13
CA LEU A 161 0.05 9.27 0.13
C LEU A 161 -0.99 9.12 -0.98
N LEU A 162 -1.21 7.89 -1.48
CA LEU A 162 -2.25 7.59 -2.48
C LEU A 162 -3.64 7.87 -1.92
N SER A 163 -3.96 7.40 -0.70
CA SER A 163 -5.25 7.66 -0.05
C SER A 163 -5.50 9.16 0.14
N PHE A 164 -4.48 9.90 0.59
CA PHE A 164 -4.54 11.36 0.67
C PHE A 164 -4.77 12.00 -0.71
N SER A 165 -4.07 11.54 -1.74
CA SER A 165 -4.18 12.07 -3.11
C SER A 165 -5.57 11.89 -3.68
N ILE A 166 -6.19 10.72 -3.49
CA ILE A 166 -7.56 10.42 -3.94
C ILE A 166 -8.54 11.37 -3.26
N MET A 167 -8.47 11.49 -1.92
CA MET A 167 -9.33 12.40 -1.17
C MET A 167 -9.12 13.85 -1.58
N PHE A 168 -7.87 14.26 -1.80
CA PHE A 168 -7.53 15.61 -2.23
C PHE A 168 -8.06 15.90 -3.64
N LEU A 169 -7.97 14.93 -4.56
CA LEU A 169 -8.49 15.05 -5.91
C LEU A 169 -10.03 15.13 -5.94
N ILE A 170 -10.72 14.33 -5.11
CA ILE A 170 -12.18 14.41 -4.93
C ILE A 170 -12.56 15.80 -4.43
N TYR A 171 -11.89 16.29 -3.39
CA TYR A 171 -12.11 17.64 -2.85
C TYR A 171 -11.94 18.71 -3.93
N LEU A 172 -10.85 18.66 -4.70
CA LEU A 172 -10.58 19.63 -5.76
C LEU A 172 -11.58 19.52 -6.92
N SER A 173 -12.01 18.32 -7.29
CA SER A 173 -13.02 18.10 -8.33
C SER A 173 -14.36 18.75 -7.97
N ILE A 174 -14.70 18.78 -6.68
CA ILE A 174 -15.93 19.37 -6.18
C ILE A 174 -15.80 20.88 -5.97
N LYS A 175 -14.73 21.35 -5.32
CA LYS A 175 -14.56 22.74 -4.89
C LYS A 175 -13.94 23.65 -5.95
N ALA A 176 -13.06 23.12 -6.78
CA ALA A 176 -12.25 23.91 -7.71
C ALA A 176 -12.70 23.81 -9.17
N ASN A 177 -13.86 23.20 -9.44
CA ASN A 177 -14.41 22.98 -10.78
C ASN A 177 -13.34 22.46 -11.77
N LEU A 178 -12.54 21.49 -11.34
CA LEU A 178 -11.62 20.80 -12.25
C LEU A 178 -12.41 20.14 -13.38
N ASN A 179 -11.76 19.97 -14.54
CA ASN A 179 -12.36 19.23 -15.65
C ASN A 179 -12.77 17.83 -15.16
N LYS A 180 -14.09 17.57 -15.18
CA LYS A 180 -14.70 16.33 -14.67
C LYS A 180 -14.12 15.08 -15.34
N VAL A 181 -13.80 15.17 -16.63
CA VAL A 181 -13.20 14.05 -17.36
C VAL A 181 -11.81 13.75 -16.84
N LEU A 182 -10.95 14.78 -16.72
CA LEU A 182 -9.59 14.63 -16.23
C LEU A 182 -9.55 14.12 -14.78
N SER A 183 -10.38 14.67 -13.90
CA SER A 183 -10.44 14.21 -12.50
C SER A 183 -10.93 12.77 -12.41
N SER A 184 -11.89 12.36 -13.25
CA SER A 184 -12.41 10.99 -13.27
C SER A 184 -11.35 9.99 -13.75
N VAL A 185 -10.64 10.31 -14.84
CA VAL A 185 -9.53 9.47 -15.35
C VAL A 185 -8.44 9.29 -14.30
N LEU A 186 -8.04 10.38 -13.63
CA LEU A 186 -7.05 10.32 -12.55
C LEU A 186 -7.54 9.52 -11.34
N LEU A 187 -8.82 9.65 -10.95
CA LEU A 187 -9.39 8.86 -9.86
C LEU A 187 -9.43 7.36 -10.20
N ILE A 188 -9.82 7.01 -11.42
CA ILE A 188 -9.82 5.62 -11.89
C ILE A 188 -8.39 5.06 -11.89
N TRP A 189 -7.42 5.82 -12.39
CA TRP A 189 -6.00 5.43 -12.39
C TRP A 189 -5.47 5.21 -10.97
N LEU A 190 -5.69 6.15 -10.05
CA LEU A 190 -5.24 6.04 -8.67
C LEU A 190 -5.94 4.90 -7.92
N GLY A 191 -7.23 4.69 -8.18
CA GLY A 191 -8.00 3.57 -7.63
C GLY A 191 -7.47 2.21 -8.13
N PHE A 192 -7.16 2.12 -9.42
CA PHE A 192 -6.55 0.93 -10.02
C PHE A 192 -5.18 0.60 -9.39
N ILE A 193 -4.31 1.58 -9.22
CA ILE A 193 -3.00 1.38 -8.57
C ILE A 193 -3.16 0.94 -7.12
N LEU A 194 -4.10 1.55 -6.38
CA LEU A 194 -4.38 1.18 -4.99
C LEU A 194 -4.87 -0.27 -4.89
N PHE A 195 -5.77 -0.69 -5.79
CA PHE A 195 -6.25 -2.07 -5.86
C PHE A 195 -5.12 -3.05 -6.21
N LYS A 196 -4.28 -2.71 -7.21
CA LYS A 196 -3.15 -3.55 -7.62
C LYS A 196 -2.14 -3.76 -6.48
N LEU A 197 -1.86 -2.71 -5.70
CA LEU A 197 -0.96 -2.80 -4.55
C LEU A 197 -1.58 -3.55 -3.36
N ALA A 198 -2.91 -3.65 -3.29
CA ALA A 198 -3.68 -4.38 -2.26
C ALA A 198 -3.22 -4.11 -0.82
N THR A 199 -2.92 -2.85 -0.51
CA THR A 199 -2.35 -2.49 0.79
C THR A 199 -3.50 -2.23 1.78
N LEU A 200 -3.49 -2.95 2.91
CA LEU A 200 -4.43 -2.67 4.01
C LEU A 200 -4.25 -1.26 4.55
N THR A 201 -3.02 -0.74 4.54
CA THR A 201 -2.71 0.62 4.98
C THR A 201 -3.42 1.69 4.15
N ALA A 202 -3.58 1.49 2.84
CA ALA A 202 -4.29 2.42 1.98
C ALA A 202 -5.81 2.37 2.25
N ILE A 203 -6.34 1.16 2.45
CA ILE A 203 -7.76 0.93 2.77
C ILE A 203 -8.10 1.58 4.12
N CYS A 204 -7.32 1.29 5.18
CA CYS A 204 -7.49 1.92 6.49
C CYS A 204 -7.33 3.44 6.41
N GLY A 205 -6.35 3.93 5.65
CA GLY A 205 -6.14 5.37 5.45
C GLY A 205 -7.32 6.06 4.77
N LEU A 206 -7.92 5.44 3.75
CA LEU A 206 -9.14 5.93 3.12
C LEU A 206 -10.32 5.92 4.10
N PHE A 207 -10.48 4.83 4.87
CA PHE A 207 -11.55 4.70 5.85
C PHE A 207 -11.47 5.79 6.93
N VAL A 208 -10.29 6.03 7.50
CA VAL A 208 -10.06 7.09 8.49
C VAL A 208 -10.31 8.47 7.89
N ALA A 209 -9.83 8.72 6.67
CA ALA A 209 -10.06 9.99 5.99
C ALA A 209 -11.56 10.26 5.77
N ILE A 210 -12.30 9.25 5.29
CA ILE A 210 -13.76 9.31 5.12
C ILE A 210 -14.45 9.59 6.46
N LEU A 211 -14.10 8.85 7.51
CA LEU A 211 -14.70 9.01 8.84
C LEU A 211 -14.46 10.40 9.41
N SER A 212 -13.27 10.97 9.19
CA SER A 212 -12.93 12.34 9.63
C SER A 212 -13.72 13.42 8.88
N CYS A 213 -14.12 13.18 7.62
CA CYS A 213 -14.90 14.12 6.82
C CYS A 213 -16.42 14.04 7.12
N LEU A 214 -16.89 12.90 7.61
CA LEU A 214 -18.31 12.59 7.82
C LEU A 214 -19.05 13.64 8.69
N PRO A 215 -18.52 14.08 9.85
CA PRO A 215 -19.17 15.09 10.69
C PRO A 215 -19.33 16.44 9.98
N PHE A 216 -18.34 16.82 9.17
CA PHE A 216 -18.36 18.07 8.42
C PHE A 216 -19.40 18.04 7.28
N LEU A 217 -19.53 16.89 6.61
CA LEU A 217 -20.50 16.68 5.53
C LEU A 217 -21.94 16.66 6.05
N LEU A 218 -22.19 15.97 7.18
CA LEU A 218 -23.51 15.90 7.80
C LEU A 218 -23.98 17.27 8.33
N LYS A 219 -23.07 18.06 8.91
CA LYS A 219 -23.40 19.39 9.44
C LYS A 219 -23.79 20.40 8.36
N ASN A 220 -23.31 20.21 7.13
CA ASN A 220 -23.49 21.15 6.03
C ASN A 220 -24.36 20.57 4.89
N ASN A 221 -25.47 19.93 5.26
CA ASN A 221 -26.36 19.17 4.37
C ASN A 221 -27.16 20.01 3.36
N LYS A 222 -27.06 21.35 3.41
CA LYS A 222 -27.76 22.23 2.44
C LYS A 222 -27.06 22.30 1.08
N ASN A 223 -25.77 21.99 1.02
CA ASN A 223 -24.99 22.07 -0.21
C ASN A 223 -25.11 20.79 -1.05
N ILE A 224 -25.55 20.92 -2.31
CA ILE A 224 -25.70 19.80 -3.26
C ILE A 224 -24.40 19.00 -3.43
N TYR A 225 -23.26 19.67 -3.37
CA TYR A 225 -21.94 19.07 -3.48
C TYR A 225 -21.61 18.13 -2.29
N ASN A 226 -22.05 18.48 -1.08
CA ASN A 226 -21.84 17.64 0.10
C ASN A 226 -22.72 16.39 0.04
N LYS A 227 -23.93 16.51 -0.49
CA LYS A 227 -24.82 15.35 -0.73
C LYS A 227 -24.21 14.38 -1.74
N GLN A 228 -23.72 14.89 -2.89
CA GLN A 228 -23.06 14.05 -3.89
C GLN A 228 -21.84 13.32 -3.31
N LEU A 229 -21.00 14.02 -2.55
CA LEU A 229 -19.84 13.41 -1.89
C LEU A 229 -20.26 12.33 -0.88
N LEU A 230 -21.28 12.59 -0.07
CA LEU A 230 -21.82 11.62 0.88
C LEU A 230 -22.37 10.38 0.15
N THR A 231 -23.11 10.56 -0.95
CA THR A 231 -23.61 9.44 -1.75
C THR A 231 -22.48 8.57 -2.31
N VAL A 232 -21.42 9.18 -2.86
CA VAL A 232 -20.24 8.45 -3.36
C VAL A 232 -19.56 7.66 -2.24
N ILE A 233 -19.41 8.27 -1.05
CA ILE A 233 -18.84 7.62 0.12
C ILE A 233 -19.68 6.40 0.56
N VAL A 234 -21.00 6.57 0.65
CA VAL A 234 -21.91 5.49 1.07
C VAL A 234 -21.88 4.33 0.08
N ILE A 235 -21.92 4.61 -1.23
CA ILE A 235 -21.81 3.58 -2.27
C ILE A 235 -20.47 2.84 -2.15
N PHE A 236 -19.36 3.57 -1.96
CA PHE A 236 -18.05 2.96 -1.79
C PHE A 236 -18.01 2.00 -0.58
N ILE A 237 -18.53 2.43 0.58
CA ILE A 237 -18.58 1.60 1.80
C ILE A 237 -19.43 0.35 1.56
N ILE A 238 -20.63 0.50 0.98
CA ILE A 238 -21.51 -0.64 0.67
C ILE A 238 -20.83 -1.63 -0.27
N SER A 239 -20.17 -1.13 -1.33
CA SER A 239 -19.45 -1.99 -2.27
C SER A 239 -18.29 -2.75 -1.62
N ALA A 240 -17.55 -2.10 -0.72
CA ALA A 240 -16.44 -2.71 0.01
C ALA A 240 -16.93 -3.81 0.98
N ILE A 241 -18.03 -3.55 1.70
CA ILE A 241 -18.67 -4.53 2.58
C ILE A 241 -19.21 -5.71 1.77
N ALA A 242 -19.89 -5.45 0.63
CA ALA A 242 -20.41 -6.50 -0.23
C ALA A 242 -19.28 -7.40 -0.76
N TYR A 243 -18.17 -6.80 -1.20
CA TYR A 243 -17.00 -7.54 -1.67
C TYR A 243 -16.33 -8.37 -0.56
N LEU A 244 -16.15 -7.78 0.64
CA LEU A 244 -15.59 -8.47 1.79
C LEU A 244 -16.47 -9.64 2.22
N THR A 245 -17.78 -9.42 2.33
CA THR A 245 -18.74 -10.47 2.72
C THR A 245 -18.80 -11.58 1.67
N HIS A 246 -18.72 -11.27 0.39
CA HIS A 246 -18.61 -12.28 -0.66
C HIS A 246 -17.34 -13.12 -0.51
N THR A 247 -16.18 -12.48 -0.32
CA THR A 247 -14.89 -13.17 -0.16
C THR A 247 -14.86 -14.06 1.08
N VAL A 248 -15.39 -13.56 2.21
CA VAL A 248 -15.47 -14.31 3.47
C VAL A 248 -16.45 -15.49 3.36
N LYS A 249 -17.62 -15.28 2.73
CA LYS A 249 -18.57 -16.37 2.49
C LYS A 249 -17.98 -17.46 1.60
N ASP A 250 -17.30 -17.07 0.53
CA ASP A 250 -16.62 -18.01 -0.36
C ASP A 250 -15.50 -18.78 0.37
N PHE A 251 -14.78 -18.13 1.28
CA PHE A 251 -13.74 -18.78 2.08
C PHE A 251 -14.30 -19.88 3.00
N TYR A 252 -15.41 -19.62 3.69
CA TYR A 252 -16.04 -20.58 4.60
C TYR A 252 -16.98 -21.57 3.90
N LEU A 253 -17.19 -21.43 2.58
CA LEU A 253 -18.05 -22.33 1.82
C LEU A 253 -17.38 -23.71 1.68
N VAL A 254 -17.88 -24.69 2.43
CA VAL A 254 -17.45 -26.09 2.29
C VAL A 254 -18.17 -26.69 1.08
N LYS A 255 -17.40 -27.19 0.11
CA LYS A 255 -17.94 -27.81 -1.12
C LYS A 255 -18.32 -29.27 -0.93
N ASN A 256 -17.69 -29.94 0.02
CA ASN A 256 -17.98 -31.33 0.34
C ASN A 256 -18.25 -31.48 1.84
N GLU A 257 -19.53 -31.44 2.23
CA GLU A 257 -19.93 -31.55 3.64
C GLU A 257 -19.67 -32.95 4.21
N LYS A 258 -19.60 -33.97 3.35
CA LYS A 258 -19.31 -35.34 3.77
C LYS A 258 -17.79 -35.54 3.85
N ARG A 259 -17.32 -35.79 5.08
CA ARG A 259 -15.93 -36.20 5.36
C ARG A 259 -15.58 -37.51 4.65
N SER A 260 -14.31 -37.70 4.34
CA SER A 260 -13.86 -38.90 3.62
C SER A 260 -14.08 -40.19 4.42
N SER A 261 -14.56 -41.24 3.73
CA SER A 261 -14.67 -42.61 4.25
C SER A 261 -13.61 -43.56 3.67
N LYS A 262 -12.74 -43.07 2.79
CA LYS A 262 -11.72 -43.88 2.11
C LYS A 262 -10.63 -44.29 3.10
N LYS A 263 -10.32 -45.59 3.15
CA LYS A 263 -9.29 -46.14 4.05
C LYS A 263 -7.92 -46.29 3.37
N GLU A 264 -7.90 -46.53 2.06
CA GLU A 264 -6.69 -46.85 1.31
C GLU A 264 -6.73 -46.19 -0.08
N SER A 265 -5.54 -45.87 -0.61
CA SER A 265 -5.35 -45.37 -1.98
C SER A 265 -5.55 -46.49 -3.01
N VAL A 266 -5.58 -46.12 -4.29
CA VAL A 266 -5.64 -47.09 -5.41
C VAL A 266 -4.43 -48.04 -5.43
N LYS A 267 -3.28 -47.62 -4.89
CA LYS A 267 -2.05 -48.42 -4.82
C LYS A 267 -1.84 -49.12 -3.46
N GLY A 268 -2.80 -48.98 -2.54
CA GLY A 268 -2.85 -49.75 -1.30
C GLY A 268 -2.20 -49.07 -0.08
N GLU A 269 -1.68 -47.84 -0.18
CA GLU A 269 -1.27 -47.10 1.00
C GLU A 269 -2.49 -46.67 1.84
N LYS A 270 -2.42 -46.87 3.16
CA LYS A 270 -3.46 -46.43 4.09
C LYS A 270 -3.49 -44.91 4.13
N TYR A 271 -4.68 -44.33 3.97
CA TYR A 271 -4.86 -42.91 4.05
C TYR A 271 -4.70 -42.40 5.48
N LEU A 272 -3.87 -41.37 5.63
CA LEU A 272 -3.85 -40.52 6.80
C LEU A 272 -5.01 -39.53 6.68
N ASN A 273 -5.92 -39.58 7.64
CA ASN A 273 -7.05 -38.68 7.79
C ASN A 273 -7.03 -38.10 9.20
N ASP A 274 -7.10 -36.78 9.33
CA ASP A 274 -7.46 -36.10 10.56
C ASP A 274 -8.87 -35.52 10.41
N LEU A 275 -9.84 -36.22 10.98
CA LEU A 275 -11.25 -35.84 10.92
C LEU A 275 -11.62 -34.74 11.94
N ASN A 276 -10.75 -34.49 12.92
CA ASN A 276 -10.96 -33.43 13.92
C ASN A 276 -10.49 -32.07 13.40
N ASP A 277 -9.59 -32.05 12.41
CA ASP A 277 -9.16 -30.82 11.76
C ASP A 277 -10.19 -30.39 10.69
N HIS A 278 -10.65 -29.14 10.83
CA HIS A 278 -11.64 -28.50 9.95
C HIS A 278 -11.02 -27.50 8.97
N THR A 279 -9.68 -27.45 8.88
CA THR A 279 -8.96 -26.61 7.93
C THR A 279 -9.33 -26.99 6.51
N THR A 280 -9.75 -26.00 5.72
CA THR A 280 -10.12 -26.20 4.31
C THR A 280 -9.26 -25.35 3.37
N GLU A 281 -9.10 -25.84 2.14
CA GLU A 281 -8.57 -25.08 1.03
C GLU A 281 -9.62 -25.12 -0.10
N ASN A 282 -10.13 -23.95 -0.49
CA ASN A 282 -11.21 -23.79 -1.50
C ASN A 282 -12.46 -24.66 -1.24
N GLY A 283 -12.79 -24.90 0.02
CA GLY A 283 -13.95 -25.68 0.43
C GLY A 283 -13.74 -27.20 0.53
N TYR A 284 -12.49 -27.69 0.40
CA TYR A 284 -12.13 -29.09 0.61
C TYR A 284 -11.23 -29.25 1.85
N TYR A 285 -11.37 -30.36 2.58
CA TYR A 285 -10.60 -30.60 3.80
C TYR A 285 -9.13 -30.92 3.52
N LEU A 286 -8.24 -30.20 4.20
CA LEU A 286 -6.79 -30.31 4.01
C LEU A 286 -6.25 -31.66 4.47
N TRP A 287 -6.69 -32.14 5.63
CA TRP A 287 -6.15 -33.34 6.28
C TRP A 287 -6.93 -34.62 5.99
N GLU A 288 -7.38 -34.78 4.75
CA GLU A 288 -8.05 -36.00 4.28
C GLU A 288 -7.37 -36.62 3.07
N ASN A 289 -7.44 -37.95 2.96
CA ASN A 289 -6.94 -38.77 1.85
C ASN A 289 -5.46 -38.51 1.54
N ILE A 290 -4.61 -38.54 2.57
CA ILE A 290 -3.16 -38.33 2.42
C ILE A 290 -2.43 -39.67 2.39
N ALA A 291 -1.81 -40.00 1.26
CA ALA A 291 -0.95 -41.16 1.05
C ALA A 291 0.49 -40.66 0.85
N PRO A 292 1.23 -40.36 1.93
CA PRO A 292 2.49 -39.62 1.85
C PRO A 292 3.59 -40.37 1.10
N ILE A 293 3.69 -41.69 1.24
CA ILE A 293 4.78 -42.47 0.64
C ILE A 293 4.60 -42.55 -0.88
N GLU A 294 3.39 -42.82 -1.35
CA GLU A 294 3.03 -42.86 -2.76
C GLU A 294 3.15 -41.48 -3.41
N LEU A 295 2.68 -40.45 -2.73
CA LEU A 295 2.73 -39.08 -3.23
C LEU A 295 4.18 -38.59 -3.33
N GLU A 296 5.03 -38.88 -2.34
CA GLU A 296 6.45 -38.55 -2.36
C GLU A 296 7.18 -39.21 -3.55
N LYS A 297 6.95 -40.51 -3.76
CA LYS A 297 7.52 -41.25 -4.91
C LYS A 297 7.03 -40.67 -6.24
N ALA A 298 5.74 -40.40 -6.35
CA ALA A 298 5.15 -39.86 -7.57
C ALA A 298 5.65 -38.44 -7.88
N TRP A 299 5.83 -37.60 -6.85
CA TRP A 299 6.35 -36.25 -6.99
C TRP A 299 7.81 -36.24 -7.46
N ASN A 300 8.68 -37.00 -6.80
CA ASN A 300 10.10 -37.06 -7.12
C ASN A 300 10.38 -37.64 -8.52
N ASN A 301 9.42 -38.39 -9.10
CA ASN A 301 9.50 -38.86 -10.49
C ASN A 301 9.08 -37.78 -11.51
N ARG A 302 8.35 -36.75 -11.08
CA ARG A 302 7.72 -35.75 -11.94
C ARG A 302 8.36 -34.37 -11.88
N SER A 303 8.99 -34.03 -10.76
CA SER A 303 9.65 -32.74 -10.51
C SER A 303 11.11 -32.94 -10.11
N ASN A 304 11.95 -31.96 -10.44
CA ASN A 304 13.34 -31.90 -9.98
C ASN A 304 13.46 -31.42 -8.52
N LEU A 305 12.41 -30.80 -7.97
CA LEU A 305 12.39 -30.40 -6.56
C LEU A 305 12.00 -31.59 -5.69
N LEU A 306 12.78 -31.82 -4.63
CA LEU A 306 12.51 -32.90 -3.68
C LEU A 306 11.23 -32.62 -2.88
N PHE A 307 10.37 -33.62 -2.74
CA PHE A 307 9.12 -33.54 -1.98
C PHE A 307 9.30 -32.97 -0.54
N ARG A 308 10.40 -33.34 0.12
CA ARG A 308 10.75 -32.87 1.48
C ARG A 308 11.63 -31.61 1.50
N GLY A 309 11.90 -31.02 0.34
CA GLY A 309 12.69 -29.82 0.17
C GLY A 309 11.86 -28.53 0.25
N LEU A 310 12.44 -27.46 -0.29
CA LEU A 310 11.81 -26.15 -0.37
C LEU A 310 11.33 -25.85 -1.78
N ASP A 311 10.21 -25.12 -1.89
CA ASP A 311 9.79 -24.49 -3.14
C ASP A 311 10.60 -23.22 -3.43
N HIS A 312 10.37 -22.58 -4.59
CA HIS A 312 11.07 -21.35 -4.96
C HIS A 312 10.77 -20.14 -4.05
N LYS A 313 9.74 -20.21 -3.19
CA LYS A 313 9.43 -19.21 -2.17
C LYS A 313 10.05 -19.54 -0.79
N GLY A 314 10.80 -20.64 -0.69
CA GLY A 314 11.42 -21.08 0.55
C GLY A 314 10.45 -21.76 1.54
N GLN A 315 9.28 -22.21 1.07
CA GLN A 315 8.29 -22.93 1.89
C GLN A 315 8.50 -24.44 1.75
N MET A 316 8.02 -25.22 2.72
CA MET A 316 8.09 -26.68 2.65
C MET A 316 7.23 -27.21 1.49
N LEU A 317 7.86 -27.81 0.48
CA LEU A 317 7.19 -28.21 -0.77
C LEU A 317 6.03 -29.20 -0.51
N LYS A 318 6.20 -30.14 0.43
CA LYS A 318 5.13 -31.05 0.86
C LYS A 318 3.84 -30.32 1.26
N ALA A 319 3.95 -29.18 1.95
CA ALA A 319 2.80 -28.41 2.41
C ALA A 319 2.12 -27.71 1.24
N THR A 320 2.91 -27.18 0.30
CA THR A 320 2.43 -26.57 -0.94
C THR A 320 1.66 -27.59 -1.78
N ILE A 321 2.19 -28.81 -1.95
CA ILE A 321 1.54 -29.91 -2.69
C ILE A 321 0.21 -30.29 -2.02
N TYR A 322 0.20 -30.49 -0.69
CA TYR A 322 -1.01 -30.88 0.03
C TYR A 322 -2.13 -29.86 -0.14
N ARG A 323 -1.79 -28.57 0.02
CA ARG A 323 -2.75 -27.49 -0.18
C ARG A 323 -3.22 -27.41 -1.63
N PHE A 324 -2.31 -27.50 -2.61
CA PHE A 324 -2.68 -27.41 -4.02
C PHE A 324 -3.62 -28.53 -4.47
N LEU A 325 -3.32 -29.79 -4.12
CA LEU A 325 -4.20 -30.92 -4.42
C LEU A 325 -5.56 -30.77 -3.73
N THR A 326 -5.56 -30.38 -2.45
CA THR A 326 -6.79 -30.07 -1.70
C THR A 326 -7.61 -28.99 -2.41
N SER A 327 -6.96 -27.91 -2.86
CA SER A 327 -7.61 -26.75 -3.50
C SER A 327 -8.38 -27.10 -4.78
N LYS A 328 -8.00 -28.22 -5.42
CA LYS A 328 -8.61 -28.79 -6.63
C LYS A 328 -9.59 -29.93 -6.32
N GLY A 329 -9.76 -30.29 -5.04
CA GLY A 329 -10.61 -31.39 -4.58
C GLY A 329 -10.04 -32.78 -4.87
N LEU A 330 -8.72 -32.90 -5.04
CA LEU A 330 -8.05 -34.16 -5.33
C LEU A 330 -7.51 -34.82 -4.05
N ASP A 331 -7.46 -36.15 -4.08
CA ASP A 331 -6.79 -36.94 -3.05
C ASP A 331 -5.27 -36.68 -3.09
N LYS A 332 -4.60 -36.68 -1.94
CA LYS A 332 -3.15 -36.43 -1.85
C LYS A 332 -2.39 -37.74 -1.96
N ASP A 333 -2.57 -38.38 -3.11
CA ASP A 333 -1.95 -39.64 -3.51
C ASP A 333 -1.34 -39.55 -4.92
N SER A 334 -0.79 -40.66 -5.40
CA SER A 334 -0.19 -40.69 -6.73
C SER A 334 -1.22 -40.52 -7.87
N ALA A 335 -2.47 -40.92 -7.66
CA ALA A 335 -3.54 -40.79 -8.65
C ALA A 335 -4.01 -39.34 -8.78
N GLY A 336 -4.22 -38.63 -7.67
CA GLY A 336 -4.50 -37.21 -7.64
C GLY A 336 -3.37 -36.39 -8.28
N LEU A 337 -2.11 -36.71 -7.95
CA LEU A 337 -0.97 -36.03 -8.58
C LEU A 337 -0.91 -36.25 -10.10
N SER A 338 -1.28 -37.43 -10.59
CA SER A 338 -1.27 -37.73 -12.03
C SER A 338 -2.22 -36.84 -12.83
N GLN A 339 -3.28 -36.30 -12.20
CA GLN A 339 -4.27 -35.41 -12.83
C GLN A 339 -3.78 -33.96 -13.00
N LEU A 340 -2.62 -33.62 -12.44
CA LEU A 340 -2.04 -32.30 -12.65
C LEU A 340 -1.41 -32.19 -14.04
N SER A 341 -1.49 -31.00 -14.63
CA SER A 341 -0.76 -30.61 -15.84
C SER A 341 0.64 -30.08 -15.50
N ASN A 342 1.53 -30.01 -16.48
CA ASN A 342 2.89 -29.48 -16.25
C ASN A 342 2.87 -28.00 -15.82
N LYS A 343 1.87 -27.23 -16.24
CA LYS A 343 1.66 -25.85 -15.76
C LYS A 343 1.35 -25.81 -14.27
N GLU A 344 0.51 -26.73 -13.78
CA GLU A 344 0.16 -26.82 -12.36
C GLU A 344 1.34 -27.29 -11.51
N ILE A 345 2.17 -28.20 -12.03
CA ILE A 345 3.44 -28.57 -11.37
C ILE A 345 4.33 -27.35 -11.21
N ALA A 346 4.52 -26.55 -12.26
CA ALA A 346 5.30 -25.31 -12.19
C ALA A 346 4.70 -24.28 -11.22
N LEU A 347 3.38 -24.24 -11.04
CA LEU A 347 2.72 -23.40 -10.03
C LEU A 347 3.06 -23.87 -8.60
N ILE A 348 3.06 -25.17 -8.36
CA ILE A 348 3.46 -25.75 -7.06
C ILE A 348 4.94 -25.47 -6.78
N GLU A 349 5.83 -25.67 -7.77
CA GLU A 349 7.26 -25.38 -7.65
C GLU A 349 7.53 -23.90 -7.37
N SER A 350 6.70 -23.01 -7.92
CA SER A 350 6.76 -21.56 -7.61
C SER A 350 6.09 -21.18 -6.29
N GLY A 351 5.58 -22.14 -5.52
CA GLY A 351 5.00 -21.94 -4.19
C GLY A 351 3.58 -21.38 -4.20
N GLU A 352 2.78 -21.68 -5.23
CA GLU A 352 1.33 -21.45 -5.17
C GLU A 352 0.63 -22.63 -4.48
N THR A 353 -0.21 -22.35 -3.50
CA THR A 353 -0.93 -23.35 -2.69
C THR A 353 -2.34 -23.63 -3.18
N SER A 354 -2.80 -22.93 -4.23
CA SER A 354 -4.18 -22.99 -4.70
C SER A 354 -4.23 -22.99 -6.22
N PHE A 355 -5.12 -23.80 -6.79
CA PHE A 355 -5.45 -23.80 -8.22
C PHE A 355 -6.22 -22.54 -8.65
N ILE A 356 -6.96 -21.92 -7.71
CA ILE A 356 -7.73 -20.70 -7.98
C ILE A 356 -6.79 -19.51 -7.92
N HIS A 357 -6.76 -18.73 -9.00
CA HIS A 357 -5.98 -17.51 -9.07
C HIS A 357 -6.72 -16.33 -8.43
N TYR A 358 -6.43 -16.08 -7.16
CA TYR A 358 -6.95 -14.93 -6.42
C TYR A 358 -6.23 -13.64 -6.77
N ASN A 359 -6.94 -12.51 -6.77
CA ASN A 359 -6.31 -11.21 -6.85
C ASN A 359 -5.56 -10.86 -5.54
N ASN A 360 -4.70 -9.83 -5.57
CA ASN A 360 -3.86 -9.49 -4.41
C ASN A 360 -4.66 -9.15 -3.15
N LEU A 361 -5.86 -8.56 -3.29
CA LEU A 361 -6.72 -8.18 -2.18
C LEU A 361 -7.42 -9.42 -1.58
N GLU A 362 -7.89 -10.36 -2.42
CA GLU A 362 -8.40 -11.67 -1.98
C GLU A 362 -7.32 -12.49 -1.29
N LYS A 363 -6.12 -12.59 -1.88
CA LYS A 363 -4.96 -13.26 -1.25
C LYS A 363 -4.70 -12.70 0.14
N ARG A 364 -4.80 -11.37 0.30
CA ARG A 364 -4.61 -10.70 1.59
C ARG A 364 -5.74 -10.96 2.58
N ILE A 365 -7.01 -10.88 2.15
CA ILE A 365 -8.15 -11.20 3.02
C ILE A 365 -8.05 -12.64 3.51
N ARG A 366 -7.81 -13.59 2.59
CA ARG A 366 -7.69 -15.01 2.93
C ARG A 366 -6.51 -15.31 3.84
N SER A 367 -5.37 -14.63 3.68
CA SER A 367 -4.25 -14.83 4.61
C SER A 367 -4.61 -14.46 6.05
N PHE A 368 -5.43 -13.43 6.27
CA PHE A 368 -5.93 -13.08 7.61
C PHE A 368 -6.97 -14.06 8.15
N LEU A 369 -7.68 -14.79 7.30
CA LEU A 369 -8.64 -15.81 7.73
C LEU A 369 -7.95 -17.14 8.08
N TYR A 370 -6.73 -17.34 7.61
CA TYR A 370 -5.89 -18.50 7.94
C TYR A 370 -5.03 -18.29 9.20
N GLU A 371 -4.78 -17.03 9.61
CA GLU A 371 -4.16 -16.66 10.90
C GLU A 371 -5.21 -16.72 12.02
#